data_AF-A0A9P8UG36-F1
#
_entry.id   AF-A0A9P8UG36-F1
#
_cell.length_a   1.000
_cell.length_b   1.000
_cell.length_c   1.000
_cell.angle_alpha   90.00
_cell.angle_beta   90.00
_cell.angle_gamma   90.00
#
_symmetry.space_group_name_H-M   'P 1'
#
loop_
_entity.id
_entity.type
_entity.pdbx_description
1 polymer ?
#
loop_
_entity_poly.entity_id
_entity_poly.type
_entity_poly.pdbx_seq_one_letter_code
_entity_poly.pdbx_strand_id
1 'polypeptide(L)'
;MVVLMHNAECFGNICLFYTFRMFASITSFKPDVQEQRHSSYHMIATHIDSQSDEAKRMVQQWKKEWHMATFGTTEEYNAQLKDNRLDVDQVLADCGPELLRMATHVWASQHDALFNKHFGM
;
A
#
# COMPACT_ATOMS: atom_id res chain seq x y z
N MET A 1 -4.78 10.91 6.78
CA MET A 1 -4.62 9.58 7.39
C MET A 1 -3.18 9.11 7.19
N VAL A 2 -2.62 8.39 8.16
CA VAL A 2 -1.28 7.82 8.11
C VAL A 2 -1.42 6.30 8.22
N VAL A 3 -0.85 5.55 7.30
CA VAL A 3 -0.96 4.09 7.23
C VAL A 3 0.45 3.49 7.21
N LEU A 4 0.73 2.56 8.13
CA LEU A 4 1.99 1.81 8.13
C LEU A 4 1.94 0.74 7.04
N MET A 5 2.95 0.75 6.17
CA MET A 5 3.13 -0.13 5.03
C MET A 5 4.47 -0.88 5.17
N HIS A 6 4.59 -2.05 4.54
CA HIS A 6 5.83 -2.85 4.52
C HIS A 6 6.07 -3.41 3.13
N ASN A 7 7.28 -3.33 2.56
CA ASN A 7 7.61 -3.82 1.20
C ASN A 7 6.81 -3.06 0.11
N ALA A 8 7.40 -2.01 -0.46
CA ALA A 8 6.73 -1.17 -1.47
C ALA A 8 6.41 -1.93 -2.77
N GLU A 9 7.18 -2.98 -3.07
CA GLU A 9 7.04 -3.87 -4.22
C GLU A 9 5.93 -4.93 -4.06
N CYS A 10 5.41 -5.13 -2.85
CA CYS A 10 4.37 -6.13 -2.64
C CYS A 10 3.07 -5.71 -3.35
N PHE A 11 2.57 -6.58 -4.23
CA PHE A 11 1.39 -6.27 -5.05
C PHE A 11 0.15 -5.88 -4.23
N GLY A 12 -0.07 -6.51 -3.06
CA GLY A 12 -1.17 -6.11 -2.17
C GLY A 12 -1.09 -4.65 -1.70
N ASN A 13 0.13 -4.15 -1.44
CA ASN A 13 0.34 -2.76 -1.06
C ASN A 13 0.20 -1.80 -2.24
N ILE A 14 0.63 -2.24 -3.42
CA ILE A 14 0.42 -1.51 -4.67
C ILE A 14 -1.08 -1.35 -4.93
N CYS A 15 -1.86 -2.41 -4.76
CA CYS A 15 -3.32 -2.38 -4.85
C CYS A 15 -3.93 -1.41 -3.84
N LEU A 16 -3.46 -1.43 -2.58
CA LEU A 16 -3.94 -0.52 -1.54
C LEU A 16 -3.65 0.94 -1.92
N PHE A 17 -2.43 1.22 -2.36
CA PHE A 17 -2.03 2.55 -2.84
C PHE A 17 -2.91 3.03 -4.00
N TYR A 18 -3.05 2.19 -5.04
CA TYR A 18 -3.89 2.49 -6.20
C TYR A 18 -5.33 2.79 -5.78
N THR A 19 -5.89 1.96 -4.91
CA THR A 19 -7.25 2.13 -4.37
C THR A 19 -7.42 3.47 -3.66
N PHE A 20 -6.46 3.84 -2.81
CA PHE A 20 -6.52 5.12 -2.08
C PHE A 20 -6.44 6.34 -3.00
N ARG A 21 -5.72 6.26 -4.13
CA ARG A 21 -5.67 7.37 -5.11
C ARG A 21 -7.03 7.71 -5.71
N MET A 22 -7.96 6.77 -5.72
CA MET A 22 -9.31 7.00 -6.26
C MET A 22 -10.11 8.02 -5.44
N PHE A 23 -9.75 8.26 -4.18
CA PHE A 23 -10.49 9.16 -3.28
C PHE A 23 -9.60 9.98 -2.34
N ALA A 24 -8.28 9.99 -2.54
CA ALA A 24 -7.35 10.75 -1.72
C ALA A 24 -6.05 11.06 -2.49
N SER A 25 -5.34 12.10 -2.06
CA SER A 25 -3.99 12.44 -2.54
C SER A 25 -2.94 11.71 -1.70
N ILE A 26 -2.04 10.97 -2.34
CA ILE A 26 -1.14 10.04 -1.64
C ILE A 26 0.33 10.41 -1.80
N THR A 27 1.10 10.29 -0.71
CA THR A 27 2.56 10.35 -0.71
C THR A 27 3.15 9.26 0.20
N SER A 28 4.44 8.96 0.06
CA SER A 28 5.18 8.09 0.97
C SER A 28 6.09 8.90 1.88
N PHE A 29 6.26 8.42 3.11
CA PHE A 29 7.18 8.98 4.08
C PHE A 29 7.92 7.84 4.79
N LYS A 30 9.25 7.93 4.86
CA LYS A 30 10.07 7.02 5.64
C LYS A 30 10.91 7.85 6.61
N PRO A 31 10.74 7.66 7.94
CA PRO A 31 11.48 8.45 8.92
C PRO A 31 12.97 8.08 8.94
N ASP A 32 13.83 9.06 9.21
CA ASP A 32 15.29 8.94 9.17
C ASP A 32 15.93 8.30 10.42
N VAL A 33 15.13 7.67 11.27
CA VAL A 33 15.60 7.11 12.55
C VAL A 33 15.96 5.63 12.41
N GLN A 34 16.41 4.98 13.48
CA GLN A 34 16.97 3.61 13.56
C GLN A 34 16.20 2.51 12.78
N GLU A 35 14.97 2.76 12.37
CA GLU A 35 14.09 1.91 11.58
C GLU A 35 14.28 1.99 10.05
N GLN A 36 15.15 2.85 9.52
CA GLN A 36 15.37 2.97 8.06
C GLN A 36 15.76 1.65 7.38
N ARG A 37 16.36 0.70 8.12
CA ARG A 37 16.79 -0.61 7.60
C ARG A 37 15.63 -1.56 7.28
N HIS A 38 14.48 -1.36 7.92
CA HIS A 38 13.30 -2.17 7.67
C HIS A 38 12.62 -1.71 6.38
N SER A 39 11.89 -2.60 5.73
CA SER A 39 11.08 -2.26 4.57
C SER A 39 9.78 -1.51 4.92
N SER A 40 9.64 -1.09 6.19
CA SER A 40 8.51 -0.29 6.66
C SER A 40 8.59 1.15 6.15
N TYR A 41 7.44 1.72 5.81
CA TYR A 41 7.27 3.13 5.47
C TYR A 41 5.82 3.53 5.75
N HIS A 42 5.54 4.82 5.75
CA HIS A 42 4.20 5.34 5.93
C HIS A 42 3.64 5.80 4.58
N MET A 43 2.41 5.39 4.27
CA MET A 43 1.59 6.06 3.28
C MET A 43 0.83 7.20 3.96
N ILE A 44 0.96 8.40 3.40
CA ILE A 44 0.26 9.60 3.86
C ILE A 44 -0.87 9.89 2.87
N ALA A 45 -2.10 9.76 3.32
CA ALA A 45 -3.29 10.09 2.54
C ALA A 45 -3.89 11.41 3.01
N THR A 46 -4.00 12.38 2.11
CA THR A 46 -4.52 13.73 2.34
C THR A 46 -5.71 14.00 1.42
N HIS A 47 -6.50 15.04 1.70
CA HIS A 47 -7.68 15.40 0.90
C HIS A 47 -8.61 14.21 0.64
N ILE A 48 -8.87 13.44 1.71
CA ILE A 48 -9.67 12.22 1.63
C ILE A 48 -11.12 12.61 1.42
N ASP A 49 -11.69 12.27 0.27
CA ASP A 49 -13.13 12.32 0.04
C ASP A 49 -13.79 11.05 0.59
N SER A 50 -14.07 11.07 1.90
CA SER A 50 -14.73 9.94 2.58
C SER A 50 -16.16 9.69 2.10
N GLN A 51 -16.76 10.63 1.38
CA GLN A 51 -18.15 10.54 0.92
C GLN A 51 -18.27 10.12 -0.54
N SER A 52 -17.16 9.99 -1.26
CA SER A 52 -17.15 9.46 -2.61
C SER A 52 -17.69 8.02 -2.63
N ASP A 53 -18.28 7.65 -3.75
CA ASP A 53 -18.80 6.31 -3.92
C ASP A 53 -17.66 5.28 -3.96
N GLU A 54 -16.47 5.67 -4.45
CA GLU A 54 -15.24 4.89 -4.41
C GLU A 54 -14.86 4.54 -2.98
N ALA A 55 -14.76 5.54 -2.09
CA ALA A 55 -14.39 5.32 -0.69
C ALA A 55 -15.41 4.41 0.02
N LYS A 56 -16.71 4.65 -0.19
CA LYS A 56 -17.78 3.84 0.38
C LYS A 56 -17.72 2.39 -0.10
N ARG A 57 -17.58 2.17 -1.42
CA ARG A 57 -17.46 0.84 -2.02
C ARG A 57 -16.26 0.09 -1.44
N MET A 58 -15.11 0.74 -1.35
CA MET A 58 -13.88 0.11 -0.82
C MET A 58 -13.97 -0.26 0.65
N VAL A 59 -14.55 0.60 1.49
CA VAL A 59 -14.76 0.28 2.91
C VAL A 59 -15.71 -0.91 3.08
N GLN A 60 -16.80 -0.99 2.29
CA GLN A 60 -17.69 -2.14 2.32
C GLN A 60 -16.98 -3.42 1.87
N GLN A 61 -16.14 -3.29 0.83
CA GLN A 61 -15.36 -4.39 0.31
C GLN A 61 -14.39 -4.95 1.36
N TRP A 62 -13.59 -4.10 2.00
CA TRP A 62 -12.66 -4.50 3.04
C TRP A 62 -13.35 -5.10 4.26
N LYS A 63 -14.53 -4.60 4.66
CA LYS A 63 -15.32 -5.20 5.73
C LYS A 63 -15.74 -6.63 5.39
N LYS A 64 -16.19 -6.86 4.15
CA LYS A 64 -16.58 -8.19 3.68
C LYS A 64 -15.39 -9.14 3.64
N GLU A 65 -14.27 -8.69 3.07
CA GLU A 65 -13.01 -9.45 3.05
C GLU A 65 -12.54 -9.82 4.45
N TRP A 66 -12.51 -8.85 5.37
CA TRP A 66 -12.12 -9.09 6.76
C TRP A 66 -13.05 -10.09 7.44
N HIS A 67 -14.36 -9.98 7.24
CA HIS A 67 -15.33 -10.91 7.81
C HIS A 67 -15.12 -12.32 7.26
N MET A 68 -14.93 -12.49 5.94
CA MET A 68 -14.67 -13.80 5.33
C MET A 68 -13.33 -14.39 5.77
N ALA A 69 -12.27 -13.58 5.86
CA ALA A 69 -10.97 -14.02 6.35
C ALA A 69 -11.01 -14.51 7.80
N THR A 70 -11.90 -13.94 8.60
CA THR A 70 -11.97 -14.20 10.06
C THR A 70 -12.97 -15.30 10.41
N PHE A 71 -14.13 -15.30 9.76
CA PHE A 71 -15.27 -16.15 10.13
C PHE A 71 -15.75 -17.07 9.02
N GLY A 72 -15.29 -16.87 7.78
CA GLY A 72 -15.67 -17.70 6.64
C GLY A 72 -14.79 -18.94 6.48
N THR A 73 -15.15 -19.74 5.49
CA THR A 73 -14.33 -20.86 5.03
C THR A 73 -13.21 -20.38 4.10
N THR A 74 -12.17 -21.21 3.93
CA THR A 74 -11.08 -20.94 3.00
C THR A 74 -11.58 -20.74 1.57
N GLU A 75 -12.59 -21.51 1.16
CA GLU A 75 -13.23 -21.43 -0.15
C GLU A 75 -13.95 -20.09 -0.35
N GLU A 76 -14.75 -19.67 0.63
CA GLU A 76 -15.46 -18.37 0.60
C GLU A 76 -14.47 -17.21 0.57
N TYR A 77 -13.41 -17.27 1.38
CA TYR A 77 -12.37 -16.26 1.38
C TYR A 77 -11.65 -16.19 0.03
N ASN A 78 -11.26 -17.33 -0.54
CA ASN A 78 -10.60 -17.38 -1.85
C ASN A 78 -11.50 -16.90 -2.98
N ALA A 79 -12.80 -17.21 -2.94
CA ALA A 79 -13.78 -16.70 -3.89
C ALA A 79 -13.89 -15.17 -3.78
N GLN A 80 -13.97 -14.65 -2.55
CA GLN A 80 -14.02 -13.21 -2.31
C GLN A 80 -12.75 -12.51 -2.82
N LEU A 81 -11.56 -13.05 -2.56
CA LEU A 81 -10.31 -12.46 -3.07
C LEU A 81 -10.24 -12.43 -4.60
N LYS A 82 -10.77 -13.46 -5.28
CA LYS A 82 -10.82 -13.49 -6.75
C LYS A 82 -11.76 -12.44 -7.31
N ASP A 83 -12.91 -12.25 -6.69
CA ASP A 83 -13.93 -11.28 -7.11
C ASP A 83 -13.41 -9.83 -7.05
N ASN A 84 -12.61 -9.51 -6.03
CA ASN A 84 -12.09 -8.14 -5.85
C ASN A 84 -10.69 -7.94 -6.42
N ARG A 85 -10.16 -8.94 -7.15
CA ARG A 85 -8.81 -8.87 -7.66
C ARG A 85 -8.71 -7.74 -8.68
N LEU A 86 -7.89 -6.75 -8.36
CA LEU A 86 -7.54 -5.70 -9.32
C LEU A 86 -6.75 -6.29 -10.49
N ASP A 87 -7.01 -5.76 -11.67
CA ASP A 87 -6.23 -6.08 -12.86
C ASP A 87 -4.84 -5.48 -12.75
N VAL A 88 -3.82 -6.34 -12.78
CA VAL A 88 -2.41 -5.95 -12.68
C VAL A 88 -2.03 -5.00 -13.81
N ASP A 89 -2.47 -5.28 -15.04
CA ASP A 89 -2.09 -4.50 -16.21
C ASP A 89 -2.69 -3.10 -16.14
N GLN A 90 -3.95 -3.01 -15.69
CA GLN A 90 -4.62 -1.72 -15.46
C GLN A 90 -3.93 -0.91 -14.37
N VAL A 91 -3.61 -1.54 -13.23
CA VAL A 91 -2.92 -0.88 -12.12
C VAL A 91 -1.57 -0.33 -12.58
N LEU A 92 -0.78 -1.14 -13.29
CA LEU A 92 0.53 -0.70 -13.80
C LEU A 92 0.41 0.42 -14.85
N ALA A 93 -0.61 0.37 -15.71
CA ALA A 93 -0.87 1.43 -16.69
C ALA A 93 -1.21 2.77 -16.01
N ASP A 94 -2.05 2.74 -14.97
CA ASP A 94 -2.59 3.95 -14.35
C ASP A 94 -1.67 4.59 -13.30
N CYS A 95 -0.85 3.77 -12.63
CA CYS A 95 -0.04 4.26 -11.50
C CYS A 95 1.41 3.80 -11.52
N GLY A 96 1.87 3.04 -12.52
CA GLY A 96 3.25 2.54 -12.64
C GLY A 96 4.34 3.58 -12.39
N PRO A 97 4.34 4.74 -13.08
CA PRO A 97 5.35 5.78 -12.85
C PRO A 97 5.35 6.35 -11.43
N GLU A 98 4.17 6.50 -10.83
CA GLU A 98 4.05 7.04 -9.48
C GLU A 98 4.41 6.02 -8.40
N LEU A 99 4.08 4.74 -8.62
CA LEU A 99 4.55 3.62 -7.81
C LEU A 99 6.08 3.58 -7.80
N LEU A 100 6.71 3.67 -8.97
CA LEU A 100 8.17 3.72 -9.09
C LEU A 100 8.74 4.90 -8.32
N ARG A 101 8.21 6.11 -8.52
CA ARG A 101 8.66 7.31 -7.80
C ARG A 101 8.63 7.12 -6.28
N MET A 102 7.54 6.56 -5.75
CA MET A 102 7.39 6.33 -4.31
C MET A 102 8.26 5.21 -3.78
N ALA A 103 8.33 4.09 -4.49
CA ALA A 103 9.14 2.93 -4.10
C ALA A 103 10.63 3.25 -4.16
N THR A 104 11.09 3.98 -5.18
CA THR A 104 12.49 4.42 -5.30
C THR A 104 12.93 5.26 -4.11
N HIS A 105 12.09 6.18 -3.61
CA HIS A 105 12.42 6.94 -2.41
C HIS A 105 12.58 6.02 -1.19
N VAL A 106 11.68 5.06 -1.00
CA VAL A 106 11.74 4.10 0.10
C VAL A 106 13.00 3.22 0.02
N TRP A 107 13.31 2.71 -1.18
CA TRP A 107 14.49 1.88 -1.42
C TRP A 107 15.79 2.65 -1.26
N ALA A 108 15.87 3.90 -1.72
CA ALA A 108 17.05 4.75 -1.56
C ALA A 108 17.36 4.97 -0.06
N SER A 109 16.35 5.39 0.72
CA SER A 109 16.53 5.55 2.18
C SER A 109 16.92 4.24 2.88
N GLN A 110 16.36 3.10 2.44
CA GLN A 110 16.73 1.80 3.00
C GLN A 110 18.15 1.38 2.62
N HIS A 111 18.54 1.57 1.36
CA HIS A 111 19.87 1.30 0.85
C HIS A 111 20.92 2.08 1.64
N ASP A 112 20.73 3.39 1.80
CA ASP A 112 21.69 4.26 2.49
C ASP A 112 21.85 3.87 3.96
N ALA A 113 20.75 3.52 4.63
CA ALA A 113 20.78 3.03 6.01
C ALA A 113 21.49 1.67 6.17
N LEU A 114 21.34 0.78 5.18
CA LEU A 114 22.04 -0.50 5.16
C LEU A 114 23.54 -0.31 4.88
N PHE A 115 23.88 0.59 3.95
CA PHE A 115 25.26 0.92 3.58
C PHE A 115 26.03 1.57 4.74
N ASN A 116 25.46 2.62 5.36
CA ASN A 116 26.11 3.36 6.46
C ASN A 116 26.32 2.52 7.72
N LYS A 117 25.49 1.48 7.95
CA LYS A 117 25.72 0.55 9.06
C LYS A 117 26.87 -0.43 8.78
N HIS A 118 27.10 -0.80 7.52
CA HIS A 118 28.12 -1.78 7.15
C HIS A 118 29.54 -1.21 7.23
N PHE A 119 29.67 0.10 7.03
CA PHE A 119 30.92 0.85 7.18
C PHE A 119 30.75 1.82 8.33
N GLY A 120 30.93 1.34 9.57
CA GLY A 120 30.71 2.11 10.79
C GLY A 120 31.39 3.48 10.73
N MET A 121 30.57 4.50 10.48
CA MET A 121 30.87 5.92 10.62
C MET A 121 29.86 6.52 11.59
#